data_AF-A0A354YCN7-F1
#
_entry.id   AF-A0A354YCN7-F1
#
_cell.length_a   1.000
_cell.length_b   1.000
_cell.length_c   1.000
_cell.angle_alpha   90.00
_cell.angle_beta   90.00
_cell.angle_gamma   90.00
#
_symmetry.space_group_name_H-M   'P 1'
#
loop_
_entity.id
_entity.type
_entity.pdbx_description
1 polymer ?
#
loop_
_entity_poly.entity_id
_entity_poly.type
_entity_poly.pdbx_seq_one_letter_code
_entity_poly.pdbx_strand_id
1 'polypeptide(L)' 'QRSLAAQALSMPGGGAEQKVAQWLERDDSSLRFTLSMLAELAEQKALDYPTVSVAVQRLGQLASHGV' A
#
# COMPACT_ATOMS: atom_id res chain seq x y z
N GLN A 1 2.89 0.32 -11.79
CA GLN A 1 2.99 1.06 -10.51
C GLN A 1 2.13 2.33 -10.41
N ARG A 2 1.60 2.90 -11.50
CA ARG A 2 0.76 4.12 -11.44
C ARG A 2 -0.66 3.92 -10.88
N SER A 3 -1.08 2.67 -10.65
CA SER A 3 -2.45 2.31 -10.19
C SER A 3 -2.73 2.79 -8.76
N LEU A 4 -1.83 2.55 -7.80
CA LEU A 4 -2.04 2.97 -6.40
C LEU A 4 -2.09 4.50 -6.26
N ALA A 5 -1.24 5.23 -6.98
CA ALA A 5 -1.27 6.68 -7.01
C ALA A 5 -2.57 7.22 -7.63
N ALA A 6 -3.06 6.58 -8.70
CA ALA A 6 -4.35 6.93 -9.28
C ALA A 6 -5.50 6.66 -8.30
N GLN A 7 -5.48 5.53 -7.59
CA GLN A 7 -6.47 5.23 -6.54
C GLN A 7 -6.46 6.29 -5.42
N ALA A 8 -5.29 6.68 -4.94
CA ALA A 8 -5.17 7.70 -3.91
C ALA A 8 -5.69 9.07 -4.39
N LEU A 9 -5.39 9.46 -5.63
CA LEU A 9 -5.85 10.72 -6.20
C LEU A 9 -7.36 10.74 -6.53
N SER A 10 -7.97 9.56 -6.69
CA SER A 10 -9.42 9.40 -6.86
C SER A 10 -10.22 9.58 -5.56
N MET A 11 -9.57 9.67 -4.40
CA MET A 11 -10.27 9.94 -3.15
C MET A 11 -10.98 11.31 -3.17
N PRO A 12 -12.18 11.42 -2.57
CA PRO A 12 -12.83 12.71 -2.36
C PRO A 12 -12.01 13.59 -1.40
N GLY A 13 -12.27 14.90 -1.38
CA GLY A 13 -11.55 15.85 -0.52
C GLY A 13 -10.54 16.72 -1.27
N GLY A 14 -9.92 17.64 -0.53
CA GLY A 14 -9.14 18.77 -1.05
C GLY A 14 -7.75 18.39 -1.58
N GLY A 15 -6.70 18.86 -0.89
CA GLY A 15 -5.31 18.73 -1.33
C GLY A 15 -4.81 17.29 -1.47
N ALA A 16 -3.66 17.12 -2.13
CA ALA A 16 -3.06 15.81 -2.37
C ALA A 16 -2.79 15.04 -1.06
N GLU A 17 -2.30 15.72 -0.02
CA GLU A 17 -2.08 15.11 1.30
C GLU A 17 -3.38 14.58 1.91
N GLN A 18 -4.48 15.34 1.79
CA GLN A 18 -5.79 14.96 2.35
C GLN A 18 -6.38 13.74 1.61
N LYS A 19 -6.14 13.64 0.30
CA LYS A 19 -6.55 12.49 -0.50
C LYS A 19 -5.75 11.24 -0.15
N VAL A 20 -4.44 11.38 0.02
CA VAL A 20 -3.58 10.26 0.45
C VAL A 20 -3.92 9.80 1.86
N ALA A 21 -4.18 10.72 2.79
CA ALA A 21 -4.60 10.38 4.16
C ALA A 21 -5.90 9.56 4.14
N GLN A 22 -6.94 10.04 3.45
CA GLN A 22 -8.20 9.30 3.31
C GLN A 22 -8.02 7.95 2.62
N TRP A 23 -7.14 7.86 1.61
CA TRP A 23 -6.86 6.59 0.95
C TRP A 23 -6.22 5.57 1.90
N LEU A 24 -5.33 6.02 2.78
CA LEU A 24 -4.69 5.18 3.81
C LEU A 24 -5.67 4.77 4.91
N GLU A 25 -6.61 5.64 5.26
CA GLU A 25 -7.61 5.42 6.31
C GLU A 25 -8.85 4.65 5.83
N ARG A 26 -8.95 4.31 4.53
CA ARG A 26 -10.09 3.56 4.03
C ARG A 26 -10.17 2.19 4.70
N ASP A 27 -11.39 1.67 4.82
CA ASP A 27 -11.63 0.35 5.40
C ASP A 27 -11.27 -0.79 4.42
N ASP A 28 -9.98 -0.91 4.11
CA ASP A 28 -9.41 -1.95 3.25
C ASP A 28 -8.45 -2.81 4.08
N SER A 29 -8.90 -4.02 4.38
CA SER A 29 -8.14 -4.99 5.16
C SER A 29 -6.87 -5.47 4.45
N SER A 30 -6.87 -5.50 3.11
CA SER A 30 -5.71 -5.87 2.30
C SER A 30 -4.64 -4.78 2.32
N LEU A 31 -5.05 -3.51 2.25
CA LEU A 31 -4.16 -2.35 2.39
C LEU A 31 -3.53 -2.34 3.78
N ARG A 32 -4.34 -2.43 4.85
CA ARG A 32 -3.85 -2.46 6.23
C ARG A 32 -2.85 -3.59 6.46
N PHE A 33 -3.18 -4.80 6.02
CA PHE A 33 -2.27 -5.94 6.11
C PHE A 33 -0.94 -5.67 5.38
N THR A 34 -1.01 -5.12 4.16
CA THR A 34 0.19 -4.83 3.36
C THR A 34 1.07 -3.78 4.02
N LEU A 35 0.48 -2.73 4.61
CA LEU A 35 1.21 -1.69 5.33
C LEU A 35 1.88 -2.23 6.60
N SER A 36 1.19 -3.05 7.39
CA SER A 36 1.76 -3.71 8.57
C SER A 36 2.96 -4.59 8.19
N MET A 37 2.80 -5.44 7.17
CA MET A 37 3.88 -6.25 6.65
C MET A 37 5.07 -5.37 6.21
N LEU A 38 4.85 -4.30 5.45
CA LEU A 38 5.94 -3.42 5.01
C LEU A 38 6.65 -2.72 6.19
N ALA A 39 5.91 -2.32 7.23
CA ALA A 39 6.50 -1.76 8.45
C ALA A 39 7.40 -2.78 9.15
N GLU A 40 6.93 -4.02 9.30
CA GLU A 40 7.73 -5.11 9.87
C GLU A 40 8.99 -5.40 9.04
N LEU A 41 8.91 -5.34 7.71
CA LEU A 41 10.07 -5.53 6.84
C LEU A 41 11.06 -4.37 6.92
N ALA A 42 10.58 -3.13 7.09
CA ALA A 42 11.46 -1.96 7.24
C ALA A 42 12.27 -2.00 8.55
N GLU A 43 11.76 -2.65 9.59
CA GLU A 43 12.48 -2.86 10.86
C GLU A 43 13.57 -3.94 10.78
N GLN A 44 13.53 -4.81 9.77
CA GLN A 44 14.50 -5.90 9.60
C GLN A 44 15.74 -5.42 8.82
N LYS A 45 16.91 -5.46 9.49
CA LYS A 45 18.20 -4.97 8.93
C LYS A 45 18.80 -5.83 7.80
N ALA A 46 18.31 -7.05 7.60
CA ALA A 46 18.68 -7.92 6.49
C ALA A 46 17.44 -8.72 6.07
N LEU A 47 16.93 -8.45 4.87
CA LEU A 47 15.84 -9.22 4.29
C LEU A 47 16.39 -10.13 3.20
N ASP A 48 16.14 -11.42 3.33
CA ASP A 48 16.39 -12.36 2.26
C ASP A 48 15.41 -12.14 1.09
N TYR A 49 15.90 -12.36 -0.13
CA TYR A 49 15.16 -12.17 -1.37
C TYR A 49 13.74 -12.78 -1.39
N PRO A 50 13.49 -13.99 -0.84
CA PRO A 50 12.13 -14.54 -0.75
C PRO A 50 11.16 -13.63 0.01
N THR A 51 11.57 -13.07 1.15
CA THR A 51 10.73 -12.20 1.98
C THR A 51 10.37 -10.91 1.25
N VAL A 52 11.34 -10.29 0.57
CA VAL A 52 11.12 -9.10 -0.25
C VAL A 52 10.15 -9.39 -1.40
N SER A 53 10.33 -10.51 -2.10
CA SER A 53 9.52 -10.86 -3.28
C SER A 53 8.05 -11.08 -2.94
N VAL A 54 7.75 -11.73 -1.80
CA VAL A 54 6.37 -11.92 -1.31
C VAL A 54 5.73 -10.58 -0.98
N ALA A 55 6.48 -9.66 -0.37
CA ALA A 55 5.99 -8.33 -0.05
C ALA A 55 5.64 -7.53 -1.30
N VAL A 56 6.51 -7.56 -2.30
CA VAL A 56 6.31 -6.92 -3.60
C VAL A 56 5.12 -7.53 -4.34
N GLN A 57 4.95 -8.86 -4.28
CA GLN A 57 3.82 -9.54 -4.91
C GLN A 57 2.48 -9.11 -4.29
N ARG A 58 2.41 -9.04 -2.95
CA ARG A 58 1.20 -8.58 -2.24
C ARG A 58 0.88 -7.12 -2.56
N LEU A 59 1.90 -6.27 -2.65
CA LEU A 59 1.74 -4.88 -3.12
C LEU A 59 1.19 -4.83 -4.56
N GLY A 60 1.64 -5.73 -5.45
CA GLY A 60 1.13 -5.86 -6.80
C GLY A 60 -0.34 -6.31 -6.86
N GLN A 61 -0.74 -7.22 -5.98
CA GLN A 61 -2.13 -7.66 -5.85
C GLN A 61 -3.02 -6.51 -5.36
N LEU A 62 -2.59 -5.76 -4.36
CA LEU A 62 -3.28 -4.56 -3.89
C LEU A 62 -3.47 -3.53 -5.02
N ALA A 63 -2.44 -3.28 -5.81
CA ALA A 63 -2.50 -2.36 -6.95
C ALA A 63 -3.45 -2.82 -8.07
N SER A 64 -3.72 -4.12 -8.16
CA SER A 64 -4.57 -4.72 -9.21
C SER A 64 -6.02 -4.88 -8.77
N HIS A 65 -6.28 -5.00 -7.47
CA HIS A 65 -7.62 -5.23 -6.91
C HIS A 65 -8.28 -3.98 -6.33
N GLY A 66 -7.53 -2.89 -6.12
CA GLY A 66 -8.07 -1.62 -5.65
C GLY A 66 -8.88 -0.91 -6.72
N VAL A 67 -10.18 -1.22 -6.79
CA VAL A 67 -11.23 -0.46 -7.46
C VAL A 67 -11.89 0.53 -6.50
#